data_AF-A0AAE3AEF6-F1
#
_entry.id   AF-A0AAE3AEF6-F1
#
_cell.length_a   1.000
_cell.length_b   1.000
_cell.length_c   1.000
_cell.angle_alpha   90.00
_cell.angle_beta   90.00
_cell.angle_gamma   90.00
#
_symmetry.space_group_name_H-M   'P 1'
#
loop_
_entity.id
_entity.type
_entity.pdbx_description
1 polymer ?
#
loop_
_entity_poly.entity_id
_entity_poly.type
_entity_poly.pdbx_seq_one_letter_code
_entity_poly.pdbx_strand_id
1 'polypeptide(L)'
;MQEASERLGQLTRPEDPAQAGTHTGGTAPDAGERQEDFEELIRGRYKSDFDARVKKILDGRLRGLRQEVTDLRQREKLRQVQIQYYLDRLPEQEKQVRMVHPEFRLQKEMENPRFFRLVQAGVEPREAYEMVHRRELTAKAMHFAAQAAARQAVRVVESGGRRIPENAGRSASVSRPDPGKLTSRELADIRRRVMDGEKISF
;
A
#
# COMPACT_ATOMS: atom_id res chain seq x y z
N MET A 1 -16.58 -1.53 6.00
CA MET A 1 -15.53 -1.88 5.02
C MET A 1 -16.05 -2.82 3.92
N GLN A 2 -17.33 -2.75 3.52
CA GLN A 2 -17.87 -3.62 2.45
C GLN A 2 -18.75 -2.89 1.41
N GLU A 3 -19.12 -1.62 1.62
CA GLU A 3 -19.94 -0.85 0.65
C GLU A 3 -19.14 -0.12 -0.44
N ALA A 4 -17.80 -0.17 -0.39
CA ALA A 4 -16.95 0.52 -1.36
C ALA A 4 -16.63 -0.33 -2.61
N SER A 5 -16.94 -1.64 -2.61
CA SER A 5 -16.55 -2.54 -3.70
C SER A 5 -17.62 -2.72 -4.79
N GLU A 6 -18.86 -2.29 -4.55
CA GLU A 6 -19.97 -2.44 -5.53
C GLU A 6 -20.16 -1.22 -6.44
N ARG A 7 -19.49 -0.10 -6.16
CA ARG A 7 -19.57 1.12 -6.99
C ARG A 7 -18.52 1.21 -8.10
N LEU A 8 -17.78 0.14 -8.34
CA LEU A 8 -16.76 0.02 -9.39
C LEU A 8 -17.21 -0.87 -10.56
N GLY A 9 -18.52 -0.94 -10.81
CA GLY A 9 -19.11 -1.71 -11.92
C GLY A 9 -19.84 -0.89 -12.99
N GLN A 10 -19.88 0.45 -12.89
CA GLN A 10 -20.67 1.29 -13.82
C GLN A 10 -19.85 2.37 -14.54
N LEU A 11 -18.58 2.08 -14.84
CA LEU A 11 -17.92 2.76 -15.97
C LEU A 11 -18.38 2.08 -17.25
N THR A 12 -19.58 2.48 -17.69
CA THR A 12 -20.06 2.28 -19.06
C THR A 12 -18.95 2.67 -20.02
N ARG A 13 -18.41 1.67 -20.72
CA ARG A 13 -17.65 1.85 -21.96
C ARG A 13 -18.38 2.87 -22.83
N PRO A 14 -17.70 3.83 -23.48
CA PRO A 14 -18.32 4.51 -24.61
C PRO A 14 -18.66 3.41 -25.62
N GLU A 15 -19.94 3.22 -25.91
CA GLU A 15 -20.35 2.33 -26.98
C GLU A 15 -19.68 2.80 -28.27
N ASP A 16 -18.89 1.91 -28.88
CA ASP A 16 -18.43 2.07 -30.25
C ASP A 16 -19.66 2.26 -31.14
N PRO A 17 -19.73 3.31 -31.99
CA PRO A 17 -20.88 3.56 -32.88
C PRO A 17 -20.95 2.56 -34.05
N ALA A 18 -20.38 1.36 -33.92
CA ALA A 18 -20.22 0.39 -34.99
C ALA A 18 -21.32 -0.67 -35.10
N GLN A 19 -22.35 -0.64 -34.23
CA GLN A 19 -23.44 -1.63 -34.28
C GLN A 19 -24.83 -1.00 -34.24
N ALA A 20 -25.14 -0.23 -35.28
CA ALA A 20 -26.51 0.04 -35.71
C ALA A 20 -26.65 -0.38 -37.18
N GLY A 21 -26.52 -1.68 -37.46
CA GLY A 21 -26.57 -2.19 -38.81
C GLY A 21 -26.72 -3.69 -38.85
N THR A 22 -27.95 -4.18 -38.70
CA THR A 22 -28.47 -5.50 -39.11
C THR A 22 -29.97 -5.46 -38.73
N HIS A 23 -30.97 -5.75 -39.55
CA HIS A 23 -31.06 -6.42 -40.84
C HIS A 23 -32.54 -6.29 -41.31
N THR A 24 -32.81 -5.82 -42.53
CA THR A 24 -33.91 -6.34 -43.39
C THR A 24 -33.56 -6.04 -44.85
N GLY A 25 -33.41 -7.09 -45.65
CA GLY A 25 -32.98 -7.03 -47.04
C GLY A 25 -34.01 -6.44 -48.00
N GLY A 26 -33.49 -6.01 -49.15
CA GLY A 26 -34.21 -5.45 -50.28
C GLY A 26 -33.34 -4.38 -50.92
N THR A 27 -32.64 -4.76 -51.99
CA THR A 27 -31.84 -3.94 -52.92
C THR A 27 -31.38 -2.59 -52.35
N ALA A 28 -30.14 -2.49 -51.87
CA ALA A 28 -29.56 -1.19 -51.54
C ALA A 28 -29.46 -0.38 -52.85
N PRO A 29 -30.26 0.68 -53.05
CA PRO A 29 -29.98 1.62 -54.11
C PRO A 29 -28.67 2.31 -53.73
N ASP A 30 -27.98 2.78 -54.75
CA ASP A 30 -26.70 3.46 -54.62
C ASP A 30 -26.71 4.45 -53.44
N ALA A 31 -25.77 4.26 -52.50
CA ALA A 31 -25.71 5.05 -51.29
C ALA A 31 -25.31 6.51 -51.58
N GLY A 32 -24.67 6.76 -52.73
CA GLY A 32 -24.35 8.08 -53.23
C GLY A 32 -25.61 8.83 -53.65
N GLU A 33 -26.42 8.24 -54.53
CA GLU A 33 -27.69 8.85 -54.99
C GLU A 33 -28.64 9.18 -53.82
N ARG A 34 -28.81 8.27 -52.84
CA ARG A 34 -29.64 8.55 -51.64
C ARG A 34 -29.13 9.68 -50.76
N GLN A 35 -27.81 9.89 -50.73
CA GLN A 35 -27.19 10.92 -49.92
C GLN A 35 -27.27 12.28 -50.62
N GLU A 36 -27.10 12.31 -51.95
CA GLU A 36 -27.37 13.48 -52.78
C GLU A 36 -28.84 13.89 -52.70
N ASP A 37 -29.77 12.94 -52.80
CA ASP A 37 -31.22 13.17 -52.63
C ASP A 37 -31.56 13.78 -51.26
N PHE A 38 -30.89 13.29 -50.20
CA PHE A 38 -31.08 13.80 -48.85
C PHE A 38 -30.55 15.23 -48.67
N GLU A 39 -29.36 15.51 -49.21
CA GLU A 39 -28.78 16.84 -49.17
C GLU A 39 -29.60 17.86 -49.97
N GLU A 40 -30.14 17.47 -51.13
CA GLU A 40 -31.06 18.31 -51.89
C GLU A 40 -32.34 18.62 -51.10
N LEU A 41 -32.90 17.61 -50.41
CA LEU A 41 -34.09 17.80 -49.59
C LEU A 41 -33.85 18.78 -48.43
N ILE A 42 -32.68 18.67 -47.77
CA ILE A 42 -32.26 19.57 -46.70
C ILE A 42 -31.97 20.97 -47.25
N ARG A 43 -31.25 21.09 -48.37
CA ARG A 43 -30.92 22.42 -48.94
C ARG A 43 -32.13 23.13 -49.52
N GLY A 44 -33.14 22.38 -49.98
CA GLY A 44 -34.40 22.88 -50.47
C GLY A 44 -35.39 23.19 -49.35
N ARG A 45 -36.47 22.40 -49.26
CA ARG A 45 -37.64 22.73 -48.42
C ARG A 45 -37.38 22.69 -46.92
N TYR A 46 -36.38 21.92 -46.46
CA TYR A 46 -36.15 21.71 -45.02
C TYR A 46 -34.99 22.51 -44.44
N LYS A 47 -34.39 23.42 -45.20
CA LYS A 47 -33.16 24.12 -44.80
C LYS A 47 -33.31 24.88 -43.49
N SER A 48 -34.38 25.65 -43.35
CA SER A 48 -34.66 26.44 -42.15
C SER A 48 -34.84 25.57 -40.91
N ASP A 49 -35.58 24.46 -41.04
CA ASP A 49 -35.89 23.56 -39.92
C ASP A 49 -34.66 22.76 -39.49
N PHE A 50 -33.86 22.32 -40.47
CA PHE A 50 -32.59 21.65 -40.23
C PHE A 50 -31.60 22.59 -39.55
N ASP A 51 -31.39 23.79 -40.10
CA ASP A 51 -30.48 24.79 -39.53
C ASP A 51 -30.91 25.18 -38.11
N ALA A 52 -32.22 25.38 -37.87
CA ALA A 52 -32.76 25.65 -36.53
C ALA A 52 -32.52 24.50 -35.55
N ARG A 53 -32.69 23.25 -35.99
CA ARG A 53 -32.48 22.07 -35.14
C ARG A 53 -31.01 21.83 -34.84
N VAL A 54 -30.12 22.00 -35.83
CA VAL A 54 -28.66 21.93 -35.63
C VAL A 54 -28.21 23.03 -34.66
N LYS A 55 -28.66 24.28 -34.87
CA LYS A 55 -28.37 25.38 -33.95
C LYS A 55 -28.80 25.06 -32.52
N LYS A 56 -30.02 24.54 -32.33
CA LYS A 56 -30.52 24.15 -31.00
C LYS A 56 -29.64 23.08 -30.34
N ILE A 57 -29.18 22.09 -31.10
CA ILE A 57 -28.28 21.02 -30.60
C ILE A 57 -26.91 21.61 -30.22
N LEU A 58 -26.31 22.43 -31.09
CA LEU A 58 -25.02 23.08 -30.85
C LEU A 58 -25.07 24.02 -29.64
N ASP A 59 -26.11 24.84 -29.54
CA ASP A 59 -26.33 25.74 -28.40
C ASP A 59 -26.47 24.96 -27.09
N GLY A 60 -27.17 23.82 -27.11
CA GLY A 60 -27.29 22.92 -25.97
C GLY A 60 -25.95 22.36 -25.53
N ARG A 61 -25.17 21.82 -26.47
CA ARG A 61 -23.84 21.25 -26.19
C ARG A 61 -22.84 22.31 -25.73
N LEU A 62 -22.85 23.49 -26.35
CA LEU A 62 -21.98 24.59 -25.96
C LEU A 62 -22.33 25.12 -24.57
N ARG A 63 -23.62 25.20 -24.22
CA ARG A 63 -24.04 25.53 -22.84
C ARG A 63 -23.56 24.47 -21.85
N GLY A 64 -23.74 23.19 -22.14
CA GLY A 64 -23.27 22.10 -21.29
C GLY A 64 -21.75 22.14 -21.07
N LEU A 65 -20.97 22.30 -22.14
CA LEU A 65 -19.51 22.43 -22.07
C LEU A 65 -19.09 23.66 -21.25
N ARG A 66 -19.76 24.80 -21.42
CA ARG A 66 -19.47 26.01 -20.62
C ARG A 66 -19.73 25.77 -19.14
N GLN A 67 -20.84 25.11 -18.79
CA GLN A 67 -21.17 24.75 -17.41
C GLN A 67 -20.13 23.78 -16.81
N GLU A 68 -19.75 22.74 -17.56
CA GLU A 68 -18.75 21.79 -17.12
C GLU A 68 -17.39 22.46 -16.88
N VAL A 69 -16.95 23.33 -17.79
CA VAL A 69 -15.71 24.10 -17.63
C VAL A 69 -15.79 25.04 -16.43
N THR A 70 -16.94 25.67 -16.16
CA THR A 70 -17.09 26.52 -14.96
C THR A 70 -17.03 25.70 -13.68
N ASP A 71 -17.69 24.55 -13.65
CA ASP A 71 -17.74 23.67 -12.47
C ASP A 71 -16.36 23.09 -12.17
N LEU A 72 -15.63 22.66 -13.21
CA LEU A 72 -14.24 22.18 -13.08
C LEU A 72 -13.34 23.29 -12.53
N ARG A 73 -13.44 24.51 -13.07
CA ARG A 73 -12.68 25.67 -12.58
C ARG A 73 -13.01 26.01 -11.13
N GLN A 74 -14.28 25.93 -10.73
CA GLN A 74 -14.69 26.16 -9.35
C GLN A 74 -14.13 25.10 -8.42
N ARG A 75 -14.24 23.82 -8.79
CA ARG A 75 -13.67 22.70 -8.02
C ARG A 75 -12.15 22.82 -7.88
N GLU A 76 -11.46 23.21 -8.94
CA GLU A 76 -10.02 23.42 -8.92
C GLU A 76 -9.63 24.57 -7.99
N LYS A 77 -10.34 25.70 -8.03
CA LYS A 77 -10.14 26.80 -7.08
C LYS A 77 -10.39 26.39 -5.64
N LEU A 78 -11.48 25.68 -5.36
CA LEU A 78 -11.79 25.20 -4.01
C LEU A 78 -10.69 24.26 -3.51
N ARG A 79 -10.25 23.32 -4.35
CA ARG A 79 -9.13 22.43 -4.04
C ARG A 79 -7.86 23.22 -3.77
N GLN A 80 -7.56 24.23 -4.59
CA GLN A 80 -6.37 25.06 -4.41
C GLN A 80 -6.39 25.84 -3.10
N VAL A 81 -7.55 26.38 -2.70
CA VAL A 81 -7.73 27.03 -1.39
C VAL A 81 -7.56 26.03 -0.25
N GLN A 82 -8.09 24.81 -0.37
CA GLN A 82 -7.90 23.76 0.64
C GLN A 82 -6.42 23.36 0.78
N ILE A 83 -5.73 23.17 -0.36
CA ILE A 83 -4.29 22.88 -0.37
C ILE A 83 -3.54 24.04 0.28
N GLN A 84 -3.84 25.29 -0.07
CA GLN A 84 -3.17 26.45 0.52
C GLN A 84 -3.36 26.50 2.04
N TYR A 85 -4.60 26.31 2.52
CA TYR A 85 -4.90 26.24 3.94
C TYR A 85 -4.11 25.11 4.65
N TYR A 86 -3.94 23.97 3.99
CA TYR A 86 -3.13 22.87 4.49
C TYR A 86 -1.63 23.21 4.51
N LEU A 87 -1.12 23.89 3.48
CA LEU A 87 0.27 24.35 3.39
C LEU A 87 0.60 25.42 4.45
N ASP A 88 -0.36 26.26 4.82
CA ASP A 88 -0.15 27.33 5.79
C ASP A 88 -0.02 26.80 7.24
N ARG A 89 -0.67 25.68 7.58
CA ARG A 89 -0.60 25.04 8.92
C ARG A 89 0.59 24.08 9.09
N LEU A 90 1.19 23.70 7.98
CA LEU A 90 2.27 22.72 7.85
C LEU A 90 3.55 23.10 8.63
N PRO A 91 3.98 24.39 8.70
CA PRO A 91 5.11 24.80 9.53
C PRO A 91 4.94 24.55 11.03
N GLU A 92 3.71 24.59 11.54
CA GLU A 92 3.45 24.27 12.95
C GLU A 92 3.58 22.76 13.20
N GLN A 93 3.14 21.95 12.22
CA GLN A 93 3.35 20.50 12.25
C GLN A 93 4.83 20.12 12.12
N GLU A 94 5.64 20.88 11.37
CA GLU A 94 7.08 20.62 11.21
C GLU A 94 7.80 20.52 12.57
N LYS A 95 7.45 21.36 13.54
CA LYS A 95 8.03 21.29 14.90
C LYS A 95 7.79 19.93 15.56
N GLN A 96 6.59 19.38 15.40
CA GLN A 96 6.22 18.08 15.95
C GLN A 96 6.93 16.94 15.19
N VAL A 97 7.05 17.04 13.87
CA VAL A 97 7.77 16.03 13.06
C VAL A 97 9.26 16.02 13.39
N ARG A 98 9.88 17.18 13.61
CA ARG A 98 11.30 17.30 13.97
C ARG A 98 11.66 16.64 15.31
N MET A 99 10.70 16.42 16.20
CA MET A 99 10.92 15.67 17.45
C MET A 99 11.25 14.20 17.16
N VAL A 100 10.65 13.61 16.13
CA VAL A 100 10.83 12.19 15.75
C VAL A 100 11.87 12.03 14.64
N HIS A 101 11.90 12.98 13.70
CA HIS A 101 12.82 13.01 12.57
C HIS A 101 13.63 14.32 12.58
N PRO A 102 14.77 14.38 13.29
CA PRO A 102 15.55 15.61 13.46
C PRO A 102 16.05 16.24 12.14
N GLU A 103 16.27 15.40 11.13
CA GLU A 103 16.73 15.79 9.78
C GLU A 103 15.61 16.37 8.90
N PHE A 104 14.34 16.30 9.35
CA PHE A 104 13.20 16.80 8.59
C PHE A 104 13.27 18.32 8.45
N ARG A 105 13.21 18.80 7.21
CA ARG A 105 13.20 20.21 6.84
C ARG A 105 12.12 20.45 5.82
N LEU A 106 11.00 21.05 6.24
CA LEU A 106 9.84 21.18 5.37
C LEU A 106 10.15 21.92 4.07
N GLN A 107 10.92 23.02 4.16
CA GLN A 107 11.31 23.82 3.01
C GLN A 107 12.04 22.99 1.94
N LYS A 108 13.00 22.17 2.37
CA LYS A 108 13.77 21.29 1.49
C LYS A 108 12.91 20.16 0.91
N GLU A 109 12.00 19.61 1.71
CA GLU A 109 11.10 18.54 1.27
C GLU A 109 10.06 19.04 0.25
N MET A 110 9.62 20.29 0.36
CA MET A 110 8.70 20.91 -0.61
C MET A 110 9.32 21.10 -1.99
N GLU A 111 10.65 21.19 -2.10
CA GLU A 111 11.34 21.19 -3.40
C GLU A 111 11.23 19.84 -4.11
N ASN A 112 10.96 18.75 -3.39
CA ASN A 112 10.83 17.42 -3.97
C ASN A 112 9.42 17.21 -4.58
N PRO A 113 9.30 16.98 -5.90
CA PRO A 113 8.00 16.81 -6.56
C PRO A 113 7.21 15.58 -6.09
N ARG A 114 7.87 14.58 -5.50
CA ARG A 114 7.17 13.42 -4.92
C ARG A 114 6.54 13.75 -3.58
N PHE A 115 7.28 14.44 -2.73
CA PHE A 115 6.78 14.89 -1.42
C PHE A 115 5.62 15.86 -1.62
N PHE A 116 5.79 16.87 -2.48
CA PHE A 116 4.74 17.84 -2.79
C PHE A 116 3.45 17.18 -3.26
N ARG A 117 3.51 16.19 -4.16
CA ARG A 117 2.31 15.47 -4.63
C ARG A 117 1.60 14.68 -3.54
N LEU A 118 2.34 14.08 -2.60
CA LEU A 118 1.75 13.37 -1.47
C LEU A 118 1.05 14.35 -0.53
N VAL A 119 1.69 15.47 -0.23
CA VAL A 119 1.10 16.55 0.56
C VAL A 119 -0.14 17.13 -0.13
N GLN A 120 -0.08 17.36 -1.43
CA GLN A 120 -1.20 17.84 -2.23
C GLN A 120 -2.38 16.87 -2.25
N ALA A 121 -2.11 15.56 -2.14
CA ALA A 121 -3.13 14.52 -2.01
C ALA A 121 -3.72 14.43 -0.59
N GLY A 122 -3.24 15.24 0.36
CA GLY A 122 -3.71 15.27 1.75
C GLY A 122 -2.99 14.31 2.70
N VAL A 123 -1.85 13.75 2.29
CA VAL A 123 -1.02 12.90 3.17
C VAL A 123 -0.31 13.78 4.22
N GLU A 124 -0.31 13.31 5.47
CA GLU A 124 0.37 14.00 6.57
C GLU A 124 1.87 14.18 6.29
N PRO A 125 2.50 15.30 6.66
CA PRO A 125 3.87 15.63 6.22
C PRO A 125 4.91 14.61 6.69
N ARG A 126 4.69 14.05 7.87
CA ARG A 126 5.52 12.97 8.43
C ARG A 126 5.49 11.72 7.56
N GLU A 127 4.28 11.28 7.21
CA GLU A 127 4.09 10.06 6.41
C GLU A 127 4.62 10.27 4.98
N ALA A 128 4.38 11.45 4.41
CA ALA A 128 4.95 11.82 3.12
C ALA A 128 6.50 11.78 3.14
N TYR A 129 7.12 12.27 4.21
CA TYR A 129 8.58 12.20 4.38
C TYR A 129 9.07 10.76 4.46
N GLU A 130 8.43 9.93 5.29
CA GLU A 130 8.76 8.52 5.45
C GLU A 130 8.62 7.73 4.14
N MET A 131 7.59 8.02 3.32
CA MET A 131 7.41 7.39 2.01
C MET A 131 8.50 7.79 1.01
N VAL A 132 8.88 9.07 0.97
CA VAL A 132 9.94 9.57 0.07
C VAL A 132 11.30 9.02 0.48
N HIS A 133 11.59 9.01 1.78
CA HIS A 133 12.89 8.62 2.33
C HIS A 133 12.97 7.17 2.79
N ARG A 134 11.95 6.33 2.49
CA ARG A 134 11.87 4.95 2.97
C ARG A 134 13.14 4.15 2.69
N ARG A 135 13.71 4.29 1.48
CA ARG A 135 14.94 3.58 1.08
C ARG A 135 16.13 4.02 1.90
N GLU A 136 16.28 5.32 2.13
CA GLU A 136 17.39 5.89 2.89
C GLU A 136 17.29 5.52 4.37
N LEU A 137 16.09 5.63 4.95
CA LEU A 137 15.83 5.24 6.34
C LEU A 137 16.10 3.74 6.55
N THR A 138 15.68 2.89 5.62
CA THR A 138 15.95 1.45 5.67
C THR A 138 17.45 1.16 5.59
N ALA A 139 18.17 1.81 4.67
CA ALA A 139 19.61 1.65 4.53
C ALA A 139 20.36 2.09 5.81
N LYS A 140 19.97 3.22 6.41
CA LYS A 140 20.52 3.68 7.69
C LYS A 140 20.26 2.69 8.82
N ALA A 141 19.04 2.16 8.91
CA ALA A 141 18.68 1.15 9.90
C ALA A 141 19.50 -0.14 9.73
N MET A 142 19.65 -0.62 8.49
CA MET A 142 20.49 -1.78 8.17
C MET A 142 21.95 -1.54 8.54
N HIS A 143 22.50 -0.38 8.21
CA HIS A 143 23.88 -0.04 8.55
C HIS A 143 24.09 0.00 10.06
N PHE A 144 23.15 0.59 10.80
CA PHE A 144 23.19 0.60 12.25
C PHE A 144 23.11 -0.83 12.83
N ALA A 145 22.21 -1.68 12.32
CA ALA A 145 22.09 -3.07 12.74
C ALA A 145 23.40 -3.85 12.48
N ALA A 146 24.01 -3.66 11.31
CA ALA A 146 25.30 -4.27 10.98
C ALA A 146 26.41 -3.82 11.94
N GLN A 147 26.49 -2.51 12.25
CA GLN A 147 27.45 -2.00 13.23
C GLN A 147 27.19 -2.55 14.64
N ALA A 148 25.93 -2.64 15.06
CA ALA A 148 25.55 -3.19 16.35
C ALA A 148 25.96 -4.67 16.46
N ALA A 149 25.70 -5.47 15.42
CA ALA A 149 26.11 -6.87 15.33
C ALA A 149 27.64 -7.01 15.36
N ALA A 150 28.38 -6.16 14.63
CA ALA A 150 29.83 -6.15 14.66
C ALA A 150 30.37 -5.86 16.07
N ARG A 151 29.81 -4.87 16.78
CA ARG A 151 30.17 -4.57 18.17
C ARG A 151 29.84 -5.72 19.12
N GLN A 152 28.71 -6.39 18.92
CA GLN A 152 28.36 -7.59 19.70
C GLN A 152 29.37 -8.71 19.45
N ALA A 153 29.77 -8.95 18.20
CA ALA A 153 30.78 -9.95 17.86
C ALA A 153 32.14 -9.63 18.50
N VAL A 154 32.60 -8.36 18.44
CA VAL A 154 33.83 -7.92 19.11
C VAL A 154 33.74 -8.13 20.62
N ARG A 155 32.62 -7.73 21.26
CA ARG A 155 32.41 -7.98 22.70
C ARG A 155 32.45 -9.46 23.05
N VAL A 156 31.90 -10.34 22.20
CA VAL A 156 31.95 -11.80 22.42
C VAL A 156 33.39 -12.32 22.34
N VAL A 157 34.20 -11.80 21.41
CA VAL A 157 35.63 -12.15 21.30
C VAL A 157 36.42 -11.62 22.50
N GLU A 158 36.21 -10.37 22.89
CA GLU A 158 36.88 -9.70 24.03
C GLU A 158 36.50 -10.31 25.38
N SER A 159 35.23 -10.71 25.56
CA SER A 159 34.77 -11.44 26.76
C SER A 159 35.29 -12.88 26.85
N GLY A 160 36.27 -13.22 25.99
CA GLY A 160 36.94 -14.51 25.99
C GLY A 160 35.99 -15.60 25.53
N GLY A 161 35.34 -15.40 24.39
CA GLY A 161 34.41 -16.31 23.70
C GLY A 161 34.58 -17.74 24.18
N ARG A 162 33.86 -18.06 25.26
CA ARG A 162 34.11 -19.28 26.02
C ARG A 162 33.80 -20.40 25.05
N ARG A 163 34.83 -21.17 24.72
CA ARG A 163 34.67 -22.53 24.21
C ARG A 163 33.62 -23.17 25.10
N ILE A 164 32.42 -23.38 24.57
CA ILE A 164 31.52 -24.35 25.16
C ILE A 164 32.34 -25.65 25.12
N PRO A 165 32.64 -26.30 26.25
CA PRO A 165 33.35 -27.56 26.20
C PRO A 165 32.47 -28.55 25.43
N GLU A 166 32.92 -28.97 24.25
CA GLU A 166 32.24 -29.93 23.37
C GLU A 166 32.23 -31.37 23.93
N ASN A 167 32.33 -31.52 25.26
CA ASN A 167 32.19 -32.81 25.91
C ASN A 167 31.58 -32.67 27.31
N ALA A 168 30.33 -32.24 27.37
CA ALA A 168 29.47 -32.49 28.52
C ALA A 168 28.25 -33.33 28.10
N GLY A 169 28.44 -34.20 27.10
CA GLY A 169 27.63 -35.40 26.93
C GLY A 169 27.91 -36.38 28.07
N ARG A 170 27.57 -36.02 29.30
CA ARG A 170 27.23 -37.03 30.30
C ARG A 170 25.83 -37.50 29.94
N SER A 171 25.74 -38.41 28.98
CA SER A 171 24.73 -39.45 29.08
C SER A 171 24.94 -40.07 30.45
N ALA A 172 24.04 -39.79 31.39
CA ALA A 172 24.03 -40.46 32.67
C ALA A 172 23.67 -41.92 32.40
N SER A 173 24.68 -42.75 32.12
CA SER A 173 24.52 -44.18 32.28
C SER A 173 24.30 -44.42 33.77
N VAL A 174 23.05 -44.72 34.13
CA VAL A 174 22.71 -45.24 35.46
C VAL A 174 23.39 -46.60 35.56
N SER A 175 24.60 -46.60 36.09
CA SER A 175 25.30 -47.83 36.44
C SER A 175 24.55 -48.45 37.62
N ARG A 176 23.78 -49.52 37.36
CA ARG A 176 23.09 -50.27 38.41
C ARG A 176 24.15 -50.90 39.33
N PRO A 177 24.11 -50.68 40.66
CA PRO A 177 25.07 -51.30 41.56
C PRO A 177 24.79 -52.80 41.69
N ASP A 178 25.84 -53.63 41.55
CA ASP A 178 25.79 -55.08 41.76
C ASP A 178 25.30 -55.40 43.19
N PRO A 179 24.23 -56.19 43.37
CA PRO A 179 23.67 -56.47 44.69
C PRO A 179 24.64 -57.25 45.60
N GLY A 180 25.60 -57.98 45.03
CA GLY A 180 26.60 -58.74 45.77
C GLY A 180 27.76 -57.93 46.34
N LYS A 181 27.90 -56.64 45.99
CA LYS A 181 28.99 -55.76 46.45
C LYS A 181 28.56 -54.73 47.49
N LEU A 182 27.31 -54.81 47.95
CA LEU A 182 26.78 -53.89 48.95
C LEU A 182 27.35 -54.20 50.33
N THR A 183 27.89 -53.19 50.99
CA THR A 183 28.40 -53.29 52.36
C THR A 183 27.24 -53.38 53.36
N SER A 184 27.49 -53.94 54.55
CA SER A 184 26.45 -54.09 55.59
C SER A 184 25.76 -52.78 55.98
N ARG A 185 26.42 -51.63 55.82
CA ARG A 185 25.82 -50.30 56.04
C ARG A 185 24.88 -49.91 54.91
N GLU A 186 25.29 -50.10 53.66
CA GLU A 186 24.44 -49.82 52.49
C GLU A 186 23.21 -50.71 52.47
N LEU A 187 23.35 -51.98 52.88
CA LEU A 187 22.21 -52.89 53.04
C LEU A 187 21.22 -52.43 54.13
N ALA A 188 21.73 -51.85 55.23
CA ALA A 188 20.89 -51.32 56.30
C ALA A 188 20.12 -50.08 55.84
N ASP A 189 20.75 -49.21 55.05
CA ASP A 189 20.09 -48.03 54.47
C ASP A 189 19.05 -48.41 53.42
N ILE A 190 19.36 -49.39 52.55
CA ILE A 190 18.40 -49.98 51.60
C ILE A 190 17.21 -50.57 52.37
N ARG A 191 17.46 -51.32 53.46
CA ARG A 191 16.40 -51.90 54.29
C ARG A 191 15.52 -50.83 54.95
N ARG A 192 16.10 -49.73 55.46
CA ARG A 192 15.32 -48.61 56.00
C ARG A 192 14.41 -48.01 54.93
N ARG A 193 14.96 -47.72 53.74
CA ARG A 193 14.23 -47.13 52.62
C ARG A 193 13.09 -48.01 52.09
N VAL A 194 13.30 -49.33 52.06
CA VAL A 194 12.24 -50.28 51.71
C VAL A 194 11.15 -50.34 52.78
N MET A 195 11.52 -50.24 54.06
CA MET A 195 10.54 -50.13 55.16
C MET A 195 9.73 -48.82 55.09
N ASP A 196 10.34 -47.73 54.60
CA ASP A 196 9.69 -46.45 54.32
C ASP A 196 8.84 -46.48 53.02
N GLY A 197 8.76 -47.63 52.36
CA GLY A 197 7.89 -47.86 51.19
C GLY A 197 8.54 -47.62 49.83
N GLU A 198 9.84 -47.33 49.77
CA GLU A 198 10.55 -47.17 48.50
C GLU A 198 10.81 -48.54 47.83
N LYS A 199 10.40 -48.68 46.56
CA LYS A 199 10.72 -49.86 45.75
C LYS A 199 12.12 -49.71 45.15
N ILE A 200 13.06 -50.52 45.61
CA ILE A 200 14.43 -50.57 45.07
C ILE A 200 14.51 -51.74 44.08
N SER A 201 14.83 -51.45 42.82
CA SER A 201 15.14 -52.43 41.78
C SER A 201 16.63 -52.40 41.46
N PHE A 202 17.27 -53.57 41.46
CA PHE A 202 18.68 -53.75 41.08
C PHE A 202 18.80 -54.17 39.61
#